data_AF-A0A7C1IE53-F1
#
_entry.id   AF-A0A7C1IE53-F1
#
_cell.length_a   1.000
_cell.length_b   1.000
_cell.length_c   1.000
_cell.angle_alpha   90.00
_cell.angle_beta   90.00
_cell.angle_gamma   90.00
#
_symmetry.space_group_name_H-M   'P 1'
#
loop_
_entity.id
_entity.type
_entity.pdbx_description
1 polymer ?
#
loop_
_entity_poly.entity_id
_entity_poly.type
_entity_poly.pdbx_seq_one_letter_code
_entity_poly.pdbx_strand_id
1 'polypeptide(L)'
;MWTLFKKEISGFFSSLTGYVVIVVFLLLNSLFMWVVPGQFNVIENGYATLDSLFALAPWVFLFLVPAITMRMIAEEKRSGTLELLYTRPVTEMQIILAKFLASWALVLLSLIPTLLYFWSVSRLGSPPGNIDT
;
A
#
# COMPACT_ATOMS: atom_id res chain seq x y z
N MET A 1 -16.06 2.98 -17.42
CA MET A 1 -15.23 2.25 -16.43
C MET A 1 -13.77 2.68 -16.42
N TRP A 2 -13.01 2.46 -17.50
CA TRP A 2 -11.58 2.83 -17.56
C TRP A 2 -11.31 4.31 -17.27
N THR A 3 -12.16 5.20 -17.77
CA THR A 3 -12.07 6.65 -17.52
C THR A 3 -12.25 7.02 -16.04
N LEU A 4 -13.18 6.38 -15.33
CA LEU A 4 -13.35 6.57 -13.89
C LEU A 4 -12.13 6.05 -13.12
N PHE A 5 -11.66 4.85 -13.43
CA PHE A 5 -10.46 4.29 -12.81
C PHE A 5 -9.24 5.20 -12.99
N LYS A 6 -9.00 5.69 -14.21
CA LYS A 6 -7.91 6.64 -14.50
C LYS A 6 -8.06 7.95 -13.73
N LYS A 7 -9.28 8.47 -13.58
CA LYS A 7 -9.58 9.65 -12.75
C LYS A 7 -9.21 9.41 -11.29
N GLU A 8 -9.60 8.27 -10.71
CA GLU A 8 -9.29 7.93 -9.32
C GLU A 8 -7.78 7.75 -9.09
N ILE A 9 -7.10 6.99 -9.97
CA ILE A 9 -5.63 6.83 -9.93
C ILE A 9 -4.93 8.19 -10.04
N SER A 10 -5.33 9.01 -11.01
CA SER A 10 -4.76 10.36 -11.16
C SER A 10 -5.04 11.19 -9.91
N GLY A 11 -6.22 11.10 -9.30
CA GLY A 11 -6.52 11.78 -8.03
C GLY A 11 -5.57 11.38 -6.90
N PHE A 12 -5.21 10.09 -6.81
CA PHE A 12 -4.25 9.60 -5.82
C PHE A 12 -2.84 10.13 -6.04
N PHE A 13 -2.34 10.14 -7.27
CA PHE A 13 -0.98 10.57 -7.59
C PHE A 13 -0.84 12.08 -7.85
N SER A 14 -1.93 12.79 -8.09
CA SER A 14 -1.96 14.26 -8.12
C SER A 14 -2.09 14.86 -6.72
N SER A 15 -2.55 14.07 -5.74
CA SER A 15 -2.58 14.48 -4.34
C SER A 15 -1.39 13.90 -3.58
N LEU A 16 -0.90 14.62 -2.56
CA LEU A 16 0.24 14.18 -1.73
C LEU A 16 0.01 12.81 -1.06
N THR A 17 -1.26 12.47 -0.88
CA THR A 17 -1.70 11.34 -0.08
C THR A 17 -1.33 9.95 -0.61
N GLY A 18 -1.35 9.74 -1.93
CA GLY A 18 -0.96 8.45 -2.50
C GLY A 18 0.49 8.13 -2.17
N TYR A 19 1.36 9.15 -2.27
CA TYR A 19 2.76 9.04 -1.87
C TYR A 19 2.90 8.83 -0.36
N VAL A 20 2.15 9.56 0.46
CA VAL A 20 2.21 9.40 1.93
C VAL A 20 1.89 7.98 2.34
N VAL A 21 0.90 7.33 1.73
CA VAL A 21 0.55 5.94 2.04
C VAL A 21 1.71 5.01 1.74
N ILE A 22 2.31 5.12 0.56
CA ILE A 22 3.43 4.26 0.14
C ILE A 22 4.62 4.50 1.08
N VAL A 23 4.94 5.77 1.36
CA VAL A 23 6.05 6.15 2.24
C VAL A 23 5.82 5.64 3.66
N VAL A 24 4.63 5.81 4.24
CA VAL A 24 4.31 5.34 5.59
C VAL A 24 4.36 3.81 5.65
N PHE A 25 3.82 3.12 4.64
CA PHE A 25 3.91 1.67 4.56
C PHE A 25 5.37 1.20 4.54
N LEU A 26 6.20 1.78 3.67
CA LEU A 26 7.61 1.40 3.54
C LEU A 26 8.40 1.76 4.79
N LEU A 27 8.17 2.94 5.37
CA LEU A 27 8.86 3.42 6.56
C LEU A 27 8.55 2.52 7.75
N LEU A 28 7.27 2.21 8.01
CA LEU A 28 6.91 1.31 9.11
C LEU A 28 7.56 -0.06 8.94
N ASN A 29 7.44 -0.69 7.77
CA ASN A 29 8.07 -1.99 7.53
C ASN A 29 9.61 -1.93 7.67
N SER A 30 10.25 -0.91 7.09
CA SER A 30 11.71 -0.73 7.19
C SER A 30 12.17 -0.53 8.64
N LEU A 31 11.44 0.28 9.40
CA LEU A 31 11.80 0.62 10.77
C LEU A 31 11.75 -0.63 11.66
N PHE A 32 10.71 -1.44 11.56
CA PHE A 32 10.62 -2.69 12.32
C PHE A 32 11.61 -3.78 11.86
N MET A 33 11.90 -3.83 10.56
CA MET A 33 12.75 -4.88 10.00
C MET A 33 14.25 -4.61 10.22
N TRP A 34 14.68 -3.34 10.26
CA TRP A 34 16.10 -2.96 10.27
C TRP A 34 16.54 -2.13 11.47
N VAL A 35 15.65 -1.34 12.09
CA VAL A 35 16.03 -0.31 13.09
C VAL A 35 15.59 -0.67 14.50
N VAL A 36 14.35 -1.12 14.67
CA VAL A 36 13.78 -1.41 15.99
C VAL A 36 14.32 -2.74 16.50
N PRO A 37 14.88 -2.80 17.71
CA PRO A 37 15.33 -4.06 18.29
C PRO A 37 14.13 -4.95 18.66
N GLY A 38 14.24 -6.25 18.41
CA GLY A 38 13.20 -7.24 18.75
C GLY A 38 13.00 -8.34 17.71
N GLN A 39 11.96 -9.16 17.92
CA GLN A 39 11.69 -10.38 17.16
C GLN A 39 11.52 -10.20 15.64
N PHE A 40 11.27 -8.98 15.16
CA PHE A 40 11.10 -8.70 13.74
C PHE A 40 12.37 -8.16 13.06
N ASN A 41 13.43 -7.89 13.84
CA ASN A 41 14.66 -7.33 13.32
C ASN A 41 15.52 -8.42 12.68
N VAL A 42 15.75 -8.30 11.37
CA VAL A 42 16.47 -9.31 10.59
C VAL A 42 17.96 -9.33 10.93
N ILE A 43 18.54 -8.20 11.33
CA ILE A 43 19.96 -8.10 11.68
C ILE A 43 20.23 -8.73 13.05
N GLU A 44 19.37 -8.46 14.05
CA GLU A 44 19.55 -8.97 15.41
C GLU A 44 19.20 -10.46 15.53
N ASN A 45 18.17 -10.93 14.81
CA ASN A 45 17.76 -12.33 14.87
C ASN A 45 18.82 -13.30 14.29
N GLY A 46 19.76 -12.79 13.49
CA GLY A 46 20.80 -13.61 12.85
C GLY A 46 20.28 -14.53 11.74
N TYR A 47 18.99 -14.46 11.41
CA TYR A 47 18.35 -15.20 10.33
C TYR A 47 17.87 -14.23 9.25
N ALA A 48 18.30 -14.46 8.02
CA ALA A 48 17.89 -13.69 6.85
C ALA A 48 16.56 -14.24 6.30
N THR A 49 15.44 -13.98 6.98
CA THR A 49 14.10 -14.40 6.54
C THR A 49 13.19 -13.22 6.21
N LEU A 50 12.11 -13.50 5.46
CA LEU A 50 11.08 -12.52 5.09
C LEU A 50 9.85 -12.57 6.00
N ASP A 51 9.87 -13.42 7.03
CA ASP A 51 8.75 -13.63 7.95
C ASP A 51 8.32 -12.31 8.59
N SER A 52 9.27 -11.46 8.95
CA SER A 52 9.00 -10.13 9.48
C SER A 52 8.16 -9.29 8.53
N LEU A 53 8.46 -9.29 7.23
CA LEU A 53 7.70 -8.53 6.24
C LEU A 53 6.29 -9.09 6.09
N PHE A 54 6.14 -10.41 5.98
CA PHE A 54 4.83 -11.04 5.83
C PHE A 54 3.97 -11.00 7.10
N ALA A 55 4.60 -10.93 8.27
CA ALA A 55 3.91 -10.73 9.54
C ALA A 55 3.46 -9.27 9.72
N LEU A 56 4.33 -8.29 9.39
CA LEU A 56 4.06 -6.87 9.64
C LEU A 56 3.19 -6.22 8.57
N ALA A 57 3.39 -6.53 7.29
CA ALA A 57 2.68 -5.87 6.19
C ALA A 57 1.14 -5.95 6.32
N PRO A 58 0.52 -7.10 6.70
CA PRO A 58 -0.92 -7.17 6.91
C PRO A 58 -1.42 -6.24 8.01
N TRP A 59 -0.70 -6.13 9.13
CA TRP A 59 -1.04 -5.20 10.21
C TRP A 59 -0.98 -3.75 9.75
N VAL A 60 0.06 -3.38 9.01
CA VAL A 60 0.19 -2.02 8.47
C VAL A 60 -0.93 -1.72 7.46
N PHE A 61 -1.25 -2.66 6.57
CA PHE A 61 -2.34 -2.49 5.61
C PHE A 61 -3.72 -2.45 6.27
N LEU A 62 -3.92 -3.17 7.38
CA LEU A 62 -5.18 -3.14 8.14
C LEU A 62 -5.53 -1.72 8.59
N PHE A 63 -4.53 -0.88 8.89
CA PHE A 63 -4.76 0.53 9.20
C PHE A 63 -4.77 1.43 7.95
N LEU A 64 -3.86 1.21 7.00
CA LEU A 64 -3.73 2.09 5.83
C LEU A 64 -4.91 1.96 4.85
N VAL A 65 -5.38 0.74 4.58
CA VAL A 65 -6.44 0.50 3.58
C VAL A 65 -7.75 1.20 3.95
N PRO A 66 -8.27 1.11 5.19
CA PRO A 66 -9.45 1.87 5.60
C PRO A 66 -9.21 3.38 5.53
N ALA A 67 -8.03 3.87 5.93
CA ALA A 67 -7.73 5.29 5.89
C ALA A 67 -7.78 5.87 4.46
N ILE A 68 -7.26 5.12 3.48
CA ILE A 68 -7.28 5.52 2.06
C ILE A 68 -8.69 5.52 1.51
N THR A 69 -9.41 4.40 1.71
CA THR A 69 -10.75 4.18 1.15
C THR A 69 -11.76 5.16 1.72
N MET A 70 -11.74 5.43 3.03
CA MET A 70 -12.60 6.44 3.64
C MET A 70 -12.33 7.82 3.06
N ARG A 71 -11.06 8.16 2.83
CA ARG A 71 -10.70 9.47 2.29
C ARG A 71 -11.23 9.66 0.87
N MET A 72 -11.22 8.63 0.02
CA MET A 72 -11.77 8.73 -1.34
C MET A 72 -13.21 9.24 -1.35
N ILE A 73 -14.03 8.77 -0.41
CA ILE A 73 -15.44 9.14 -0.30
C ILE A 73 -15.59 10.49 0.44
N ALA A 74 -14.84 10.67 1.52
CA ALA A 74 -14.90 11.89 2.32
C ALA A 74 -14.46 13.13 1.53
N GLU A 75 -13.46 13.01 0.65
CA GLU A 75 -12.95 14.11 -0.15
C GLU A 75 -13.92 14.51 -1.28
N GLU A 76 -14.62 13.55 -1.88
CA GLU A 76 -15.70 13.84 -2.83
C GLU A 76 -16.92 14.47 -2.14
N LYS A 77 -17.27 13.98 -0.94
CA LYS A 77 -18.34 14.58 -0.13
C LYS A 77 -17.99 15.99 0.31
N ARG A 78 -16.74 16.25 0.72
CA ARG A 78 -16.25 17.58 1.14
C ARG A 78 -16.21 18.57 -0.02
N SER A 79 -15.89 18.10 -1.22
CA SER A 79 -15.80 18.95 -2.42
C SER A 79 -17.14 19.17 -3.13
N GLY A 80 -18.23 18.53 -2.67
CA GLY A 80 -19.54 18.57 -3.35
C GLY A 80 -19.55 17.86 -4.71
N THR A 81 -18.46 17.21 -5.10
CA THR A 81 -18.35 16.55 -6.42
C THR A 81 -19.14 15.25 -6.49
N LEU A 82 -19.58 14.73 -5.35
CA LEU A 82 -20.37 13.50 -5.23
C LEU A 82 -21.76 13.65 -5.89
N GLU A 83 -22.42 14.80 -5.73
CA GLU A 83 -23.70 15.09 -6.39
C GLU A 83 -23.54 15.23 -7.91
N LEU A 84 -22.45 15.86 -8.36
CA LEU A 84 -22.10 15.94 -9.78
C LEU A 84 -21.81 14.56 -10.39
N LEU A 85 -21.27 13.64 -9.59
CA LEU A 85 -20.98 12.27 -10.05
C LEU A 85 -22.29 11.49 -10.29
N TYR A 86 -23.28 11.65 -9.40
CA TYR A 86 -24.58 10.99 -9.52
C TYR A 86 -25.50 11.57 -10.61
N THR A 87 -25.30 12.84 -10.99
CA THR A 87 -26.05 13.43 -12.11
C THR A 87 -25.52 12.99 -13.49
N ARG A 88 -24.36 12.34 -13.55
CA ARG A 88 -23.82 11.78 -14.80
C ARG A 88 -24.45 10.41 -15.12
N PRO A 89 -24.48 10.00 -16.40
CA PRO A 89 -25.01 8.70 -16.83
C PRO A 89 -24.02 7.56 -16.50
N VAL A 90 -23.72 7.38 -15.22
CA VAL A 90 -22.79 6.37 -14.69
C VAL A 90 -23.52 5.58 -13.61
N THR A 91 -23.43 4.25 -13.64
CA THR A 91 -24.11 3.43 -12.62
C THR A 91 -23.35 3.44 -11.29
N GLU A 92 -24.06 3.30 -10.18
CA GLU A 92 -23.44 3.24 -8.85
C GLU A 92 -22.40 2.12 -8.73
N MET A 93 -22.70 0.95 -9.31
CA MET A 93 -21.78 -0.19 -9.31
C MET A 93 -20.46 0.13 -10.03
N GLN A 94 -20.51 0.93 -11.10
CA GLN A 94 -19.31 1.36 -11.81
C GLN A 94 -18.44 2.28 -10.95
N ILE A 95 -19.05 3.14 -10.13
CA ILE A 95 -18.35 4.02 -9.20
C ILE A 95 -17.68 3.19 -8.11
N ILE A 96 -18.42 2.25 -7.49
CA ILE A 96 -17.90 1.38 -6.43
C ILE A 96 -16.71 0.56 -6.94
N LEU A 97 -16.86 -0.10 -8.08
CA LEU A 97 -15.80 -0.91 -8.69
C LEU A 97 -14.57 -0.08 -9.07
N ALA A 98 -14.77 1.13 -9.60
CA ALA A 98 -13.65 2.01 -9.94
C ALA A 98 -12.83 2.41 -8.70
N LYS A 99 -13.50 2.77 -7.60
CA LYS A 99 -12.82 3.14 -6.34
C LYS A 99 -12.11 1.96 -5.68
N PHE A 100 -12.75 0.79 -5.69
CA PHE A 100 -12.14 -0.46 -5.22
C PHE A 100 -10.88 -0.79 -6.01
N LEU A 101 -10.96 -0.82 -7.35
CA LEU A 101 -9.82 -1.14 -8.21
C LEU A 101 -8.70 -0.11 -8.06
N ALA A 102 -9.02 1.18 -7.92
CA ALA A 102 -8.02 2.23 -7.73
C ALA A 102 -7.29 2.07 -6.38
N SER A 103 -8.00 1.74 -5.30
CA SER A 103 -7.41 1.45 -4.00
C SER A 103 -6.54 0.19 -4.04
N TRP A 104 -7.02 -0.86 -4.71
CA TRP A 104 -6.28 -2.11 -4.89
C TRP A 104 -4.99 -1.91 -5.68
N ALA A 105 -5.05 -1.14 -6.77
CA ALA A 105 -3.87 -0.78 -7.54
C ALA A 105 -2.84 0.01 -6.72
N LEU A 106 -3.30 0.88 -5.81
CA LEU A 106 -2.41 1.63 -4.92
C LEU A 106 -1.71 0.72 -3.91
N VAL A 107 -2.41 -0.27 -3.35
CA VAL A 107 -1.82 -1.31 -2.50
C VAL A 107 -0.77 -2.12 -3.26
N LEU A 108 -1.08 -2.57 -4.48
CA LEU A 108 -0.10 -3.27 -5.32
C LEU A 108 1.14 -2.41 -5.61
N LEU A 109 0.94 -1.12 -5.90
CA LEU A 109 2.04 -0.21 -6.16
C LEU A 109 2.91 0.02 -4.92
N SER A 110 2.32 -0.02 -3.72
CA SER A 110 3.07 0.04 -2.46
C SER A 110 3.88 -1.21 -2.15
N LEU A 111 3.53 -2.36 -2.76
CA LEU A 111 4.27 -3.61 -2.64
C LEU A 111 5.47 -3.68 -3.59
N ILE A 112 5.45 -3.00 -4.74
CA ILE A 112 6.56 -3.06 -5.70
C ILE A 112 7.93 -2.72 -5.05
N PRO A 113 8.06 -1.66 -4.23
CA PRO A 113 9.34 -1.33 -3.60
C PRO A 113 9.80 -2.33 -2.54
N THR A 114 8.91 -3.20 -2.01
CA THR A 114 9.33 -4.25 -1.05
C THR A 114 10.18 -5.33 -1.69
N LEU A 115 10.23 -5.40 -3.03
CA LEU A 115 11.21 -6.22 -3.76
C LEU A 115 12.65 -5.84 -3.43
N LEU A 116 12.90 -4.59 -3.01
CA LEU A 116 14.21 -4.18 -2.50
C LEU A 116 14.54 -4.89 -1.18
N TYR A 117 13.55 -5.12 -0.31
CA TYR A 117 13.74 -5.86 0.93
C TYR A 117 14.06 -7.32 0.64
N PHE A 118 13.34 -7.95 -0.30
CA PHE A 118 13.65 -9.30 -0.79
C PHE A 118 15.10 -9.40 -1.26
N TRP A 119 15.53 -8.44 -2.10
CA TRP A 119 16.90 -8.42 -2.60
C TRP A 119 17.93 -8.26 -1.48
N SER A 120 17.70 -7.34 -0.53
CA SER A 120 18.59 -7.14 0.62
C SER A 120 18.71 -8.40 1.49
N VAL A 121 17.60 -9.06 1.83
CA VAL A 121 17.62 -10.31 2.61
C VAL A 121 18.34 -11.43 1.86
N SER A 122 18.07 -11.59 0.56
CA SER A 122 18.73 -12.62 -0.26
C SER A 122 20.26 -12.46 -0.32
N ARG A 123 20.76 -11.22 -0.23
CA ARG A 123 22.19 -10.89 -0.21
C ARG A 123 22.83 -11.12 1.16
N LEU A 124 22.07 -10.97 2.23
CA LEU A 124 22.53 -11.18 3.61
C LEU A 124 22.51 -12.66 4.03
N GLY A 125 21.76 -13.50 3.32
CA GLY A 125 21.75 -14.95 3.53
C GLY A 125 23.12 -15.60 3.29
N SER A 126 23.43 -16.64 4.08
CA SER A 126 24.64 -17.46 3.96
C SER A 126 24.24 -18.94 3.81
N PRO A 127 24.27 -19.54 2.60
CA PRO A 127 24.79 -19.00 1.35
C PRO A 127 23.86 -17.96 0.68
N PRO A 128 24.41 -17.05 -0.15
CA PRO A 128 23.63 -16.01 -0.81
C PRO A 128 22.52 -16.61 -1.68
N GLY A 129 21.28 -16.17 -1.47
CA GLY A 129 20.10 -16.69 -2.17
C GLY A 129 19.39 -17.86 -1.48
N ASN A 130 19.88 -18.35 -0.33
CA ASN A 130 19.10 -19.28 0.49
C ASN A 130 18.02 -18.51 1.27
N ILE A 131 16.81 -18.50 0.71
CA ILE A 131 15.63 -17.97 1.36
C ILE A 131 14.88 -19.21 1.84
N ASP A 132 15.11 -19.62 3.08
CA ASP A 132 14.33 -20.70 3.68
C ASP A 132 12.88 -20.17 3.80
N THR A 133 11.97 -20.84 3.09
CA THR A 133 10.52 -20.62 3.12
C THR A 133 9.90 -21.16 4.39
#